data_AF-A0A2X2T883-F1
#
_entry.id   AF-A0A2X2T883-F1
#
_cell.length_a   1.000
_cell.length_b   1.000
_cell.length_c   1.000
_cell.angle_alpha   90.00
_cell.angle_beta   90.00
_cell.angle_gamma   90.00
#
_symmetry.space_group_name_H-M   'P 1'
#
loop_
_entity.id
_entity.type
_entity.pdbx_description
1 polymer ?
#
loop_
_entity_poly.entity_id
_entity_poly.type
_entity_poly.pdbx_seq_one_letter_code
_entity_poly.pdbx_strand_id
1 'polypeptide(L)'
;MKKRYLYSLIALAVTSACRAETYPAPVGPSQADFGGAGLLQTPTARMAPEGEFNLNYRDNDQYRFYSASMQLFPWMEATLRYTDVRTRHYSSVKAFSGDQTYKDKAFDVKFRLWEEGYWLPQVSAGIRDLGGTGLFDGEYVVASKAWGPFDFSLGMGWGYLGTSGNIKNPLCEYSDKYCHRDNSYQMAGSFNFSGMFHGPTSLFWRRGVPDAVAATQAES
;
A
#
# COMPACT_ATOMS: atom_id res chain seq x y z
N MET A 1 11.99 -28.91 -27.69
CA MET A 1 11.08 -27.98 -28.40
C MET A 1 11.88 -26.82 -28.97
N LYS A 2 11.71 -26.46 -30.25
CA LYS A 2 12.43 -25.29 -30.85
C LYS A 2 11.90 -24.00 -30.22
N LYS A 3 12.77 -23.04 -29.86
CA LYS A 3 12.43 -21.73 -29.23
C LYS A 3 11.27 -21.00 -29.93
N ARG A 4 11.10 -21.19 -31.24
CA ARG A 4 10.01 -20.60 -32.05
C ARG A 4 8.61 -21.05 -31.60
N TYR A 5 8.45 -22.30 -31.18
CA TYR A 5 7.15 -22.81 -30.70
C TYR A 5 6.81 -22.34 -29.28
N LEU A 6 7.82 -22.02 -28.46
CA LEU A 6 7.63 -21.49 -27.12
C LEU A 6 6.93 -20.12 -27.16
N TYR A 7 7.40 -19.22 -28.03
CA TYR A 7 6.78 -17.90 -28.20
C TYR A 7 5.34 -17.97 -28.72
N SER A 8 5.06 -18.88 -29.65
CA SER A 8 3.68 -19.10 -30.14
C SER A 8 2.76 -19.68 -29.06
N LEU A 9 3.25 -20.58 -28.21
CA LEU A 9 2.48 -21.14 -27.10
C LEU A 9 2.20 -20.09 -26.01
N ILE A 10 3.18 -19.24 -25.70
CA ILE A 10 2.98 -18.10 -24.80
C ILE A 10 1.94 -17.13 -25.38
N ALA A 11 2.04 -16.79 -26.67
CA ALA A 11 1.08 -15.90 -27.32
C ALA A 11 -0.34 -16.49 -27.31
N LEU A 12 -0.49 -17.80 -27.53
CA LEU A 12 -1.78 -18.49 -27.46
C LEU A 12 -2.36 -18.49 -26.04
N ALA A 13 -1.53 -18.71 -25.02
CA ALA A 13 -1.93 -18.68 -23.62
C ALA A 13 -2.37 -17.27 -23.16
N VAL A 14 -1.69 -16.23 -23.64
CA VAL A 14 -2.07 -14.83 -23.38
C VAL A 14 -3.39 -14.49 -24.08
N THR A 15 -3.59 -14.92 -25.32
CA THR A 15 -4.86 -14.64 -26.05
C THR A 15 -6.06 -15.41 -25.50
N SER A 16 -5.87 -16.61 -24.95
CA SER A 16 -6.94 -17.32 -24.24
C SER A 16 -7.25 -16.72 -22.87
N ALA A 17 -6.26 -16.17 -22.16
CA ALA A 17 -6.48 -15.41 -20.92
C ALA A 17 -7.18 -14.06 -21.16
N CYS A 18 -6.98 -13.43 -22.33
CA CYS A 18 -7.65 -12.18 -22.70
C CYS A 18 -9.09 -12.34 -23.21
N ARG A 19 -9.64 -13.56 -23.26
CA ARG A 19 -11.05 -13.80 -23.61
C ARG A 19 -11.91 -13.85 -22.34
N ALA A 20 -12.55 -12.72 -22.05
CA ALA A 20 -13.87 -12.52 -21.44
C ALA A 20 -13.90 -11.58 -20.22
N GLU A 21 -14.21 -10.30 -20.47
CA GLU A 21 -15.20 -9.60 -19.65
C GLU A 21 -16.23 -8.95 -20.58
N THR A 22 -17.45 -9.49 -20.57
CA THR A 22 -18.59 -9.02 -21.40
C THR A 22 -19.37 -7.89 -20.73
N TYR A 23 -18.89 -7.39 -19.59
CA TYR A 23 -19.36 -6.20 -18.89
C TYR A 23 -18.10 -5.48 -18.39
N PRO A 24 -17.99 -4.15 -18.46
CA PRO A 24 -16.93 -3.50 -17.71
C PRO A 24 -17.15 -3.87 -16.24
N ALA A 25 -16.23 -4.61 -15.63
CA ALA A 25 -16.25 -4.81 -14.20
C ALA A 25 -16.47 -3.44 -13.53
N PRO A 26 -17.32 -3.37 -12.49
CA PRO A 26 -17.56 -2.13 -11.77
C PRO A 26 -16.21 -1.51 -11.38
N VAL A 27 -16.05 -0.19 -11.56
CA VAL A 27 -14.77 0.48 -11.30
C VAL A 27 -14.29 0.14 -9.89
N GLY A 28 -13.17 -0.56 -9.80
CA GLY A 28 -12.54 -0.92 -8.53
C GLY A 28 -11.75 0.25 -7.93
N PRO A 29 -11.28 0.12 -6.69
CA PRO A 29 -10.44 1.14 -6.08
C PRO A 29 -9.14 1.34 -6.87
N SER A 30 -8.66 2.58 -6.94
CA SER A 30 -7.38 2.88 -7.56
C SER A 30 -6.22 2.22 -6.81
N GLN A 31 -5.11 1.97 -7.51
CA GLN A 31 -3.88 1.46 -6.91
C GLN A 31 -2.96 2.60 -6.49
N ALA A 32 -2.40 2.52 -5.28
CA ALA A 32 -1.40 3.46 -4.79
C ALA A 32 -0.03 3.23 -5.46
N ASP A 33 0.85 4.23 -5.42
CA ASP A 33 2.23 4.15 -5.94
C ASP A 33 3.05 3.04 -5.26
N PHE A 34 2.70 2.76 -4.01
CA PHE A 34 3.27 1.72 -3.17
C PHE A 34 2.65 0.33 -3.42
N GLY A 35 1.61 0.24 -4.25
CA GLY A 35 0.75 -0.94 -4.40
C GLY A 35 -0.40 -0.95 -3.40
N GLY A 36 -1.33 -1.89 -3.61
CA GLY A 36 -2.59 -1.99 -2.89
C GLY A 36 -3.58 -0.88 -3.23
N ALA A 37 -4.84 -1.04 -2.79
CA ALA A 37 -5.85 -0.01 -2.97
C ALA A 37 -5.52 1.27 -2.18
N GLY A 38 -5.52 2.39 -2.89
CA GLY A 38 -5.20 3.71 -2.38
C GLY A 38 -5.13 4.76 -3.48
N LEU A 39 -4.79 6.00 -3.11
CA LEU A 39 -4.73 7.13 -4.05
C LEU A 39 -3.35 7.78 -3.98
N LEU A 40 -2.63 7.80 -5.12
CA LEU A 40 -1.24 8.28 -5.19
C LEU A 40 -0.39 7.58 -4.11
N GLN A 41 0.29 8.31 -3.24
CA GLN A 41 1.12 7.74 -2.17
C GLN A 41 0.36 7.44 -0.87
N THR A 42 -0.91 7.82 -0.79
CA THR A 42 -1.74 7.71 0.41
C THR A 42 -2.68 6.51 0.34
N PRO A 43 -2.80 5.70 1.40
CA PRO A 43 -3.77 4.61 1.43
C PRO A 43 -5.21 5.15 1.53
N THR A 44 -6.17 4.34 1.11
CA THR A 44 -7.61 4.55 1.35
C THR A 44 -8.17 3.34 2.12
N ALA A 45 -9.37 3.47 2.67
CA ALA A 45 -10.00 2.35 3.37
C ALA A 45 -10.58 1.32 2.40
N ARG A 46 -10.65 1.61 1.09
CA ARG A 46 -11.27 0.76 0.07
C ARG A 46 -10.54 -0.57 -0.11
N MET A 47 -11.32 -1.59 -0.42
CA MET A 47 -10.87 -2.95 -0.68
C MET A 47 -11.27 -3.33 -2.09
N ALA A 48 -10.40 -4.04 -2.79
CA ALA A 48 -10.73 -4.62 -4.08
C ALA A 48 -11.67 -5.82 -3.90
N PRO A 49 -12.30 -6.32 -4.98
CA PRO A 49 -12.97 -7.62 -4.99
C PRO A 49 -12.05 -8.74 -4.50
N GLU A 50 -12.60 -9.70 -3.75
CA GLU A 50 -11.85 -10.88 -3.31
C GLU A 50 -11.26 -11.65 -4.51
N GLY A 51 -10.00 -12.04 -4.38
CA GLY A 51 -9.24 -12.71 -5.44
C GLY A 51 -8.64 -11.76 -6.48
N GLU A 52 -8.91 -10.45 -6.41
CA GLU A 52 -8.29 -9.50 -7.32
C GLU A 52 -6.77 -9.46 -7.13
N PHE A 53 -6.05 -9.49 -8.25
CA PHE A 53 -4.60 -9.44 -8.30
C PHE A 53 -4.14 -8.28 -9.18
N ASN A 54 -3.29 -7.42 -8.62
CA ASN A 54 -2.79 -6.21 -9.25
C ASN A 54 -1.27 -6.20 -9.33
N LEU A 55 -0.74 -5.87 -10.51
CA LEU A 55 0.68 -5.61 -10.72
C LEU A 55 0.89 -4.14 -11.06
N ASN A 56 1.72 -3.44 -10.29
CA ASN A 56 2.03 -2.03 -10.55
C ASN A 56 3.53 -1.83 -10.76
N TYR A 57 3.87 -0.96 -11.69
CA TYR A 57 5.21 -0.45 -11.94
C TYR A 57 5.20 1.07 -11.92
N ARG A 58 5.98 1.68 -11.02
CA ARG A 58 6.16 3.13 -10.90
C ARG A 58 7.63 3.47 -11.00
N ASP A 59 7.95 4.48 -11.81
CA ASP A 59 9.31 4.93 -12.08
C ASP A 59 9.37 6.45 -11.97
N ASN A 60 10.31 6.94 -11.18
CA ASN A 60 10.69 8.34 -11.13
C ASN A 60 12.21 8.46 -10.89
N ASP A 61 12.72 9.69 -10.80
CA ASP A 61 14.16 9.92 -10.66
C ASP A 61 14.74 9.46 -9.31
N GLN A 62 13.90 9.26 -8.31
CA GLN A 62 14.30 8.87 -6.95
C GLN A 62 14.10 7.37 -6.69
N TYR A 63 12.98 6.82 -7.15
CA TYR A 63 12.48 5.50 -6.79
C TYR A 63 11.89 4.76 -7.99
N ARG A 64 12.09 3.45 -8.01
CA ARG A 64 11.25 2.52 -8.77
C ARG A 64 10.57 1.56 -7.84
N PHE A 65 9.27 1.42 -8.02
CA PHE A 65 8.45 0.49 -7.27
C PHE A 65 7.89 -0.56 -8.21
N TYR A 66 8.12 -1.83 -7.86
CA TYR A 66 7.42 -2.97 -8.43
C TYR A 66 6.55 -3.55 -7.32
N SER A 67 5.24 -3.53 -7.48
CA SER A 67 4.33 -4.08 -6.47
C SER A 67 3.41 -5.13 -7.05
N ALA A 68 3.19 -6.20 -6.30
CA ALA A 68 2.16 -7.20 -6.55
C ALA A 68 1.20 -7.22 -5.36
N SER A 69 -0.06 -6.92 -5.60
CA SER A 69 -1.09 -6.80 -4.57
C SER A 69 -2.17 -7.85 -4.81
N MET A 70 -2.64 -8.48 -3.75
CA MET A 70 -3.70 -9.48 -3.82
C MET A 70 -4.73 -9.22 -2.73
N GLN A 71 -6.00 -9.15 -3.11
CA GLN A 71 -7.11 -9.15 -2.17
C GLN A 71 -7.38 -10.60 -1.74
N LEU A 72 -6.81 -11.00 -0.61
CA LEU A 72 -6.91 -12.38 -0.12
C LEU A 72 -8.30 -12.71 0.42
N PHE A 73 -8.91 -11.75 1.11
CA PHE A 73 -10.28 -11.83 1.63
C PHE A 73 -10.97 -10.47 1.48
N PRO A 74 -12.30 -10.36 1.57
CA PRO A 74 -13.00 -9.06 1.50
C PRO A 74 -12.56 -8.05 2.56
N TRP A 75 -11.88 -8.51 3.61
CA TRP A 75 -11.36 -7.72 4.71
C TRP A 75 -9.83 -7.70 4.80
N MET A 76 -9.09 -8.38 3.91
CA MET A 76 -7.63 -8.48 3.95
C MET A 76 -6.99 -8.35 2.57
N GLU A 77 -6.13 -7.36 2.41
CA GLU A 77 -5.27 -7.14 1.24
C GLU A 77 -3.81 -7.32 1.65
N ALA A 78 -3.03 -8.02 0.83
CA ALA A 78 -1.60 -8.18 1.01
C ALA A 78 -0.84 -7.68 -0.23
N THR A 79 0.27 -7.00 -0.01
CA THR A 79 1.09 -6.43 -1.10
C THR A 79 2.56 -6.77 -0.88
N LEU A 80 3.20 -7.31 -1.92
CA LEU A 80 4.65 -7.44 -2.00
C LEU A 80 5.18 -6.28 -2.82
N ARG A 81 6.20 -5.59 -2.32
CA ARG A 81 6.85 -4.49 -3.05
C ARG A 81 8.36 -4.70 -3.09
N TYR A 82 8.92 -4.50 -4.27
CA TYR A 82 10.36 -4.37 -4.48
C TYR A 82 10.68 -2.93 -4.86
N THR A 83 11.59 -2.33 -4.12
CA THR A 83 11.96 -0.93 -4.28
C THR A 83 13.41 -0.82 -4.75
N ASP A 84 13.63 0.05 -5.71
CA ASP A 84 14.95 0.50 -6.14
C ASP A 84 15.11 1.99 -5.85
N VAL A 85 16.07 2.34 -4.99
CA VAL A 85 16.38 3.73 -4.62
C VAL A 85 17.57 4.20 -5.45
N ARG A 86 17.27 5.02 -6.46
CA ARG A 86 18.23 5.43 -7.49
C ARG A 86 19.32 6.37 -6.97
N THR A 87 19.05 7.06 -5.87
CA THR A 87 19.96 8.03 -5.26
C THR A 87 20.91 7.44 -4.22
N ARG A 88 20.84 6.13 -3.97
CA ARG A 88 21.67 5.45 -2.95
C ARG A 88 22.40 4.26 -3.56
N HIS A 89 23.67 4.08 -3.18
CA HIS A 89 24.46 2.91 -3.52
C HIS A 89 23.92 1.65 -2.85
N TYR A 90 24.10 0.49 -3.49
CA TYR A 90 23.67 -0.80 -2.95
C TYR A 90 24.20 -1.11 -1.55
N SER A 91 25.45 -0.75 -1.27
CA SER A 91 26.12 -0.94 0.02
C SER A 91 26.81 0.36 0.47
N SER A 92 27.06 0.47 1.77
CA SER A 92 27.94 1.50 2.34
C SER A 92 29.38 1.39 1.82
N VAL A 93 29.79 0.21 1.35
CA VAL A 93 31.09 0.00 0.70
C VAL A 93 30.95 0.25 -0.81
N LYS A 94 31.50 1.38 -1.28
CA LYS A 94 31.42 1.80 -2.69
C LYS A 94 31.97 0.74 -3.66
N ALA A 95 33.07 0.08 -3.31
CA ALA A 95 33.67 -0.98 -4.12
C ALA A 95 32.76 -2.20 -4.34
N PHE A 96 31.86 -2.47 -3.38
CA PHE A 96 30.89 -3.57 -3.49
C PHE A 96 29.64 -3.16 -4.29
N SER A 97 29.38 -1.86 -4.41
CA SER A 97 28.17 -1.35 -5.07
C SER A 97 28.30 -1.28 -6.58
N GLY A 98 29.47 -0.92 -7.11
CA GLY A 98 29.63 -0.66 -8.54
C GLY A 98 28.60 0.33 -9.05
N ASP A 99 27.90 -0.02 -10.14
CA ASP A 99 26.79 0.76 -10.71
C ASP A 99 25.42 0.40 -10.11
N GLN A 100 25.38 -0.41 -9.06
CA GLN A 100 24.14 -0.93 -8.50
C GLN A 100 23.56 -0.01 -7.43
N THR A 101 22.28 0.29 -7.61
CA THR A 101 21.49 1.14 -6.71
C THR A 101 20.88 0.31 -5.58
N TYR A 102 20.52 0.97 -4.47
CA TYR A 102 19.97 0.33 -3.28
C TYR A 102 18.64 -0.38 -3.56
N LYS A 103 18.49 -1.58 -3.01
CA LYS A 103 17.33 -2.44 -3.21
C LYS A 103 16.71 -2.82 -1.90
N ASP A 104 15.38 -2.81 -1.86
CA ASP A 104 14.61 -3.16 -0.69
C ASP A 104 13.40 -4.04 -1.05
N LYS A 105 12.97 -4.87 -0.11
CA LYS A 105 11.80 -5.74 -0.21
C LYS A 105 10.88 -5.42 0.95
N ALA A 106 9.62 -5.16 0.65
CA ALA A 106 8.59 -4.86 1.64
C ALA A 106 7.41 -5.81 1.48
N PHE A 107 6.82 -6.19 2.61
CA PHE A 107 5.52 -6.86 2.67
C PHE A 107 4.55 -5.95 3.42
N ASP A 108 3.46 -5.59 2.77
CA ASP A 108 2.43 -4.73 3.34
C ASP A 108 1.14 -5.53 3.52
N VAL A 109 0.41 -5.24 4.59
CA VAL A 109 -0.91 -5.83 4.88
C VAL A 109 -1.89 -4.72 5.22
N LYS A 110 -3.13 -4.86 4.74
CA LYS A 110 -4.23 -3.95 5.03
C LYS A 110 -5.46 -4.74 5.42
N PHE A 111 -6.06 -4.35 6.53
CA PHE A 111 -7.24 -4.96 7.11
C PHE A 111 -8.38 -3.95 7.12
N ARG A 112 -9.54 -4.33 6.57
CA ARG A 112 -10.78 -3.57 6.73
C ARG A 112 -11.38 -3.95 8.07
N LEU A 113 -11.52 -2.94 8.94
CA LEU A 113 -12.03 -3.09 10.29
C LEU A 113 -13.56 -3.16 10.29
N TRP A 114 -14.20 -2.29 9.50
CA TRP A 114 -15.64 -2.31 9.28
C TRP A 114 -15.99 -1.66 7.94
N GLU A 115 -17.15 -2.04 7.40
CA GLU A 115 -17.66 -1.54 6.12
C GLU A 115 -18.31 -0.17 6.27
N GLU A 116 -18.38 0.57 5.16
CA GLU A 116 -19.16 1.80 5.11
C GLU A 116 -20.65 1.47 5.29
N GLY A 117 -21.32 2.25 6.13
CA GLY A 117 -22.78 2.26 6.25
C GLY A 117 -23.29 3.69 6.09
N TYR A 118 -24.59 3.92 6.30
CA TYR A 118 -25.19 5.24 6.14
C TYR A 118 -24.44 6.33 6.94
N TRP A 119 -24.24 6.10 8.25
CA TRP A 119 -23.64 7.07 9.17
C TRP A 119 -22.13 6.94 9.36
N LEU A 120 -21.58 5.75 9.16
CA LEU A 120 -20.18 5.45 9.48
C LEU A 120 -19.36 5.26 8.20
N PRO A 121 -18.13 5.83 8.13
CA PRO A 121 -17.22 5.56 7.02
C PRO A 121 -16.70 4.12 7.09
N GLN A 122 -16.26 3.59 5.96
CA GLN A 122 -15.44 2.37 5.94
C GLN A 122 -14.11 2.69 6.61
N VAL A 123 -13.62 1.81 7.48
CA VAL A 123 -12.31 2.01 8.13
C VAL A 123 -11.42 0.82 7.92
N SER A 124 -10.16 1.11 7.60
CA SER A 124 -9.10 0.12 7.44
C SER A 124 -7.85 0.54 8.20
N ALA A 125 -7.12 -0.44 8.70
CA ALA A 125 -5.80 -0.27 9.27
C ALA A 125 -4.79 -1.07 8.43
N GLY A 126 -3.58 -0.56 8.30
CA GLY A 126 -2.55 -1.25 7.55
C GLY A 126 -1.16 -1.04 8.10
N ILE A 127 -0.29 -1.97 7.73
CA ILE A 127 1.12 -2.00 8.09
C ILE A 127 1.90 -2.10 6.78
N ARG A 128 2.90 -1.25 6.62
CA ARG A 128 3.83 -1.23 5.50
C ARG A 128 5.21 -1.67 5.94
N ASP A 129 5.92 -2.33 5.04
CA ASP A 129 7.30 -2.77 5.21
C ASP A 129 7.52 -3.76 6.37
N LEU A 130 6.62 -4.76 6.50
CA LEU A 130 6.81 -5.89 7.41
C LEU A 130 7.99 -6.75 6.95
N GLY A 131 9.11 -6.64 7.67
CA GLY A 131 10.29 -7.47 7.42
C GLY A 131 11.17 -6.99 6.25
N GLY A 132 11.07 -5.73 5.84
CA GLY A 132 12.05 -5.11 4.95
C GLY A 132 13.19 -4.44 5.68
N THR A 133 13.75 -3.38 5.07
CA THR A 133 14.84 -2.60 5.67
C THR A 133 14.35 -1.49 6.60
N GLY A 134 13.05 -1.23 6.64
CA GLY A 134 12.42 -0.18 7.43
C GLY A 134 12.49 1.21 6.79
N LEU A 135 12.91 1.31 5.52
CA LEU A 135 13.01 2.59 4.83
C LEU A 135 11.61 3.20 4.57
N PHE A 136 10.61 2.34 4.38
CA PHE A 136 9.22 2.74 4.13
C PHE A 136 8.27 2.15 5.18
N ASP A 137 8.80 1.86 6.38
CA ASP A 137 7.99 1.36 7.48
C ASP A 137 6.87 2.34 7.83
N GLY A 138 5.73 1.80 8.24
CA GLY A 138 4.67 2.67 8.69
C GLY A 138 3.38 1.93 8.97
N GLU A 139 2.67 2.45 9.95
CA GLU A 139 1.34 2.01 10.28
C GLU A 139 0.36 3.11 9.94
N TYR A 140 -0.87 2.75 9.61
CA TYR A 140 -1.92 3.73 9.39
C TYR A 140 -3.29 3.21 9.75
N VAL A 141 -4.18 4.15 10.03
CA VAL A 141 -5.63 3.96 10.08
C VAL A 141 -6.24 4.97 9.14
N VAL A 142 -7.18 4.55 8.30
CA VAL A 142 -7.83 5.42 7.31
C VAL A 142 -9.32 5.12 7.27
N ALA A 143 -10.10 6.20 7.21
CA ALA A 143 -11.53 6.19 7.02
C ALA A 143 -11.86 6.71 5.62
N SER A 144 -12.71 6.01 4.87
CA SER A 144 -13.21 6.44 3.57
C SER A 144 -14.74 6.49 3.56
N LYS A 145 -15.31 7.54 2.97
CA LYS A 145 -16.75 7.75 2.87
C LYS A 145 -17.08 8.27 1.47
N ALA A 146 -17.96 7.57 0.78
CA ALA A 146 -18.48 8.02 -0.49
C ALA A 146 -19.66 8.95 -0.27
N TRP A 147 -19.69 10.02 -1.05
CA TRP A 147 -20.78 10.99 -1.05
C TRP A 147 -21.01 11.51 -2.47
N GLY A 148 -22.03 10.97 -3.13
CA GLY A 148 -22.32 11.24 -4.53
C GLY A 148 -21.12 10.91 -5.42
N PRO A 149 -20.59 11.84 -6.24
CA PRO A 149 -19.48 11.58 -7.14
C PRO A 149 -18.09 11.62 -6.47
N PHE A 150 -18.02 11.79 -5.15
CA PHE A 150 -16.77 11.96 -4.43
C PHE A 150 -16.55 10.85 -3.40
N ASP A 151 -15.29 10.45 -3.25
CA ASP A 151 -14.85 9.58 -2.15
C ASP A 151 -13.83 10.30 -1.30
N PHE A 152 -14.17 10.56 -0.04
CA PHE A 152 -13.32 11.27 0.90
C PHE A 152 -12.59 10.27 1.76
N SER A 153 -11.26 10.40 1.83
CA SER A 153 -10.43 9.58 2.70
C SER A 153 -9.69 10.47 3.69
N LEU A 154 -9.78 10.14 4.98
CA LEU A 154 -9.09 10.78 6.08
C LEU A 154 -8.33 9.71 6.86
N GLY A 155 -7.03 9.86 7.02
CA GLY A 155 -6.21 8.87 7.71
C GLY A 155 -5.13 9.48 8.59
N MET A 156 -4.68 8.66 9.53
CA MET A 156 -3.59 8.94 10.45
C MET A 156 -2.51 7.90 10.21
N GLY A 157 -1.26 8.36 10.13
CA GLY A 157 -0.10 7.50 9.87
C GLY A 157 1.03 7.74 10.86
N TRP A 158 1.80 6.68 11.07
CA TRP A 158 3.05 6.63 11.83
C TRP A 158 4.18 6.14 10.91
N GLY A 159 5.42 6.22 11.37
CA GLY A 159 6.60 5.90 10.54
C GLY A 159 6.71 6.80 9.32
N TYR A 160 6.94 6.22 8.13
CA TYR A 160 7.02 6.92 6.86
C TYR A 160 5.82 7.84 6.61
N LEU A 161 4.59 7.36 6.84
CA LEU A 161 3.38 8.17 6.67
C LEU A 161 3.23 9.26 7.75
N GLY A 162 3.86 9.07 8.90
CA GLY A 162 3.89 10.01 10.02
C GLY A 162 4.96 11.11 9.93
N THR A 163 5.90 11.01 8.98
CA THR A 163 7.10 11.86 8.88
C THR A 163 6.79 13.37 8.83
N SER A 164 5.63 13.76 8.30
CA SER A 164 5.26 15.19 8.26
C SER A 164 5.07 15.79 9.66
N GLY A 165 4.77 14.96 10.66
CA GLY A 165 4.66 15.37 12.07
C GLY A 165 3.62 16.45 12.35
N ASN A 166 2.57 16.55 11.52
CA ASN A 166 1.63 17.66 11.59
C ASN A 166 0.69 17.62 12.81
N ILE A 167 0.64 16.50 13.54
CA ILE A 167 -0.09 16.35 14.80
C ILE A 167 0.78 15.65 15.83
N LYS A 168 0.54 15.95 17.11
CA LYS A 168 1.12 15.16 18.20
C LYS A 168 0.47 13.78 18.20
N ASN A 169 1.25 12.72 18.41
CA ASN A 169 0.71 11.37 18.53
C ASN A 169 -0.33 11.35 19.68
N PRO A 170 -1.62 11.08 19.42
CA PRO A 170 -2.64 11.09 20.46
C PRO A 170 -2.37 10.03 21.55
N LEU A 171 -1.67 8.94 21.20
CA LEU A 171 -1.29 7.90 22.16
C LEU A 171 -0.23 8.37 23.17
N CYS A 172 0.44 9.50 22.92
CA CYS A 172 1.30 10.16 23.91
C CYS A 172 0.55 10.52 25.18
N GLU A 173 -0.73 10.93 25.07
CA GLU A 173 -1.52 11.31 26.24
C GLU A 173 -1.82 10.11 27.14
N TYR A 174 -1.84 8.91 26.56
CA TYR A 174 -2.01 7.66 27.31
C TYR A 174 -0.70 7.17 27.93
N SER A 175 0.42 7.27 27.20
CA SER A 175 1.74 6.89 27.73
C SER A 175 2.88 7.50 26.91
N ASP A 176 3.89 8.03 27.61
CA ASP A 176 5.08 8.64 27.00
C ASP A 176 5.86 7.70 26.06
N LYS A 177 5.71 6.38 26.22
CA LYS A 177 6.34 5.41 25.33
C LYS A 177 5.94 5.64 23.87
N TYR A 178 4.68 6.00 23.60
CA TYR A 178 4.18 6.21 22.23
C TYR A 178 4.75 7.48 21.57
N CYS A 179 5.34 8.39 22.34
CA CYS A 179 5.93 9.61 21.79
C CYS A 179 7.24 9.37 21.08
N HIS A 180 7.95 8.30 21.42
CA HIS A 180 9.27 8.02 20.90
C HIS A 180 9.27 6.68 20.18
N ARG A 181 9.57 6.71 18.89
CA ARG A 181 9.85 5.48 18.13
C ARG A 181 11.34 5.21 18.24
N ASP A 182 11.68 4.04 18.74
CA ASP A 182 13.05 3.57 18.72
C ASP A 182 13.39 3.16 17.28
N ASN A 183 14.15 4.03 16.60
CA ASN A 183 14.65 3.79 15.25
C ASN A 183 15.98 3.02 15.27
N SER A 184 16.35 2.38 16.39
CA SER A 184 17.46 1.42 16.38
C SER A 184 17.06 0.26 15.47
N TYR A 185 17.52 0.34 14.21
CA TYR A 185 17.29 -0.64 13.18
C TYR A 185 17.74 -2.01 13.70
N GLN A 186 16.79 -2.81 14.17
CA GLN A 186 17.00 -4.24 14.31
C GLN A 186 17.19 -4.81 12.91
N MET A 187 18.06 -5.82 12.79
CA MET A 187 18.51 -6.42 11.53
C MET A 187 17.40 -6.45 10.46
N ALA A 188 17.73 -6.05 9.23
CA ALA A 188 16.80 -6.14 8.09
C ALA A 188 16.21 -7.56 8.02
N GLY A 189 14.89 -7.67 7.94
CA GLY A 189 14.17 -8.96 8.03
C GLY A 189 13.69 -9.37 9.43
N SER A 190 13.88 -8.55 10.47
CA SER A 190 13.27 -8.78 11.80
C SER A 190 11.86 -8.18 11.86
N PHE A 191 10.88 -8.96 12.34
CA PHE A 191 9.52 -8.48 12.58
C PHE A 191 9.46 -7.83 13.97
N ASN A 192 9.41 -6.50 14.04
CA ASN A 192 9.26 -5.79 15.32
C ASN A 192 7.90 -5.08 15.41
N PHE A 193 6.91 -5.78 15.98
CA PHE A 193 5.59 -5.22 16.25
C PHE A 193 5.57 -4.25 17.45
N SER A 194 6.63 -4.21 18.26
CA SER A 194 6.66 -3.41 19.50
C SER A 194 6.79 -1.90 19.25
N GLY A 195 7.32 -1.51 18.09
CA GLY A 195 7.48 -0.10 17.69
C GLY A 195 6.28 0.50 16.95
N MET A 196 5.22 -0.28 16.72
CA MET A 196 4.06 0.17 15.94
C MET A 196 3.29 1.29 16.64
N PHE A 197 2.79 2.26 15.89
CA PHE A 197 2.02 3.41 16.41
C PHE A 197 2.80 4.32 17.37
N HIS A 198 4.13 4.29 17.31
CA HIS A 198 5.02 5.15 18.08
C HIS A 198 5.62 6.26 17.22
N GLY A 199 6.04 7.34 17.87
CA GLY A 199 6.80 8.43 17.24
C GLY A 199 5.93 9.45 16.50
N PRO A 200 6.52 10.19 15.54
CA PRO A 200 5.84 11.23 14.78
C PRO A 200 4.57 10.70 14.10
N THR A 201 3.50 11.46 14.19
CA THR A 201 2.19 11.13 13.62
C THR A 201 1.77 12.21 12.64
N SER A 202 1.12 11.80 11.56
CA SER A 202 0.59 12.72 10.57
C SER A 202 -0.86 12.38 10.24
N LEU A 203 -1.70 13.40 10.20
CA LEU A 203 -3.01 13.37 9.56
C LEU A 203 -2.85 13.62 8.06
N PHE A 204 -3.54 12.86 7.22
CA PHE A 204 -3.60 13.07 5.78
C PHE A 204 -5.02 12.91 5.28
N TRP A 205 -5.35 13.63 4.20
CA TRP A 205 -6.65 13.51 3.57
C TRP A 205 -6.55 13.60 2.04
N ARG A 206 -7.53 12.99 1.38
CA ARG A 206 -7.66 12.98 -0.07
C ARG A 206 -9.14 12.99 -0.49
N ARG A 207 -9.38 13.54 -1.68
CA ARG A 207 -10.63 13.41 -2.41
C ARG A 207 -10.38 12.61 -3.69
N GLY A 208 -11.05 11.48 -3.82
CA GLY A 208 -11.04 10.61 -4.98
C GLY A 208 -12.41 10.54 -5.65
N VAL A 209 -12.56 9.52 -6.49
CA VAL A 209 -13.81 9.11 -7.12
C VAL A 209 -14.21 7.78 -6.48
N PRO A 210 -15.49 7.57 -6.11
CA PRO A 210 -15.92 6.34 -5.48
C PRO A 210 -15.78 5.16 -6.45
N ASP A 211 -15.38 4.02 -5.90
CA ASP A 211 -15.56 2.74 -6.58
C ASP A 211 -17.06 2.39 -6.65
N ALA A 212 -17.39 1.41 -7.48
CA ALA A 212 -18.80 1.10 -7.73
C ALA A 212 -19.55 0.56 -6.51
N VAL A 213 -18.85 -0.08 -5.57
CA VAL A 213 -19.43 -0.58 -4.30
C VAL A 213 -19.75 0.59 -3.39
N ALA A 214 -18.81 1.53 -3.26
CA ALA A 214 -18.98 2.74 -2.48
C ALA A 214 -20.08 3.65 -3.05
N ALA A 215 -20.18 3.75 -4.38
CA ALA A 215 -21.21 4.54 -5.05
C ALA A 215 -22.63 4.04 -4.73
N THR A 216 -22.83 2.72 -4.68
CA THR A 216 -24.13 2.13 -4.33
C THR A 216 -24.47 2.31 -2.86
N GLN A 217 -23.48 2.25 -1.97
CA GLN A 217 -23.66 2.48 -0.53
C GLN A 217 -23.90 3.95 -0.16
N ALA A 218 -23.51 4.90 -1.02
CA ALA A 218 -23.76 6.33 -0.80
C ALA A 218 -25.21 6.76 -1.09
N GLU A 219 -25.95 5.95 -1.86
CA GLU A 219 -27.34 6.22 -2.24
C GLU A 219 -28.38 5.59 -1.29
N SER A 220 -27.94 4.61 -0.48
CA SER A 220 -28.75 3.89 0.51
C SER A 220 -28.60 4.46 1.91
#